data_AF-A0A5N7AXK0-F1
#
_entry.id   AF-A0A5N7AXK0-F1
#
_cell.length_a   1.000
_cell.length_b   1.000
_cell.length_c   1.000
_cell.angle_alpha   90.00
_cell.angle_beta   90.00
_cell.angle_gamma   90.00
#
_symmetry.space_group_name_H-M   'P 1'
#
loop_
_entity.id
_entity.type
_entity.pdbx_description
1 polymer ?
#
loop_
_entity_poly.entity_id
_entity_poly.type
_entity_poly.pdbx_seq_one_letter_code
_entity_poly.pdbx_strand_id
1 'polypeptide(L)'
;MRWSYASQIAILPFRVITATHKFAPTRRFQNMASLSGQCPEINYLDRVSPSEDLRRVHLRTVHDTDEVFDTLLSILRKPALGQDIRYVNLDRSLAGSSIEPPALNIPREVKEEDRKLLEGAVRRAGFAGKQYGMMMNIVTHRPCDGYHGMKRTNDLMHLTQALAALIISVAPNLESLAFPEISAEFESPSECYLMLQAFLERANSNPTEIPYLQNLRDVRCLSNKNLFLSDERFYENYNLADSMKLVGNLPAVETIRADSIEDRYESIDLEPRSTNFRKVYIQGSNYSSSSIAEIIKSCRRLQEFEYSIGGRSSGDGSSPMFIARHLLDALLYHTNTLQRLEMDVDEELSEERPAYWDTHDQYMTGEDPYEKDYTEGRPTSLRDFIVMKDLWIGIKLLMDLARASISKGGSAESPMSLVEILPPNLESLCILGHTVGVNSKHDAQISLLMENRERLPFLAEITGVDACILNAKSVENPDEDVEQDDR
;
A
#
# COMPACT_ATOMS: atom_id res chain seq x y z
N MET A 1 -8.07 33.13 -41.93
CA MET A 1 -6.71 32.94 -41.41
C MET A 1 -6.88 32.30 -40.03
N ARG A 2 -7.11 30.98 -39.89
CA ARG A 2 -6.17 29.84 -40.01
C ARG A 2 -4.89 30.02 -39.20
N TRP A 3 -4.89 29.52 -37.96
CA TRP A 3 -3.81 28.70 -37.38
C TRP A 3 -4.49 27.63 -36.52
N SER A 4 -4.41 26.38 -36.97
CA SER A 4 -4.77 25.17 -36.24
C SER A 4 -3.49 24.55 -35.68
N TYR A 5 -3.44 24.27 -34.39
CA TYR A 5 -2.50 23.29 -33.85
C TYR A 5 -3.30 22.03 -33.50
N ALA A 6 -3.19 21.04 -34.38
CA ALA A 6 -3.66 19.69 -34.16
C ALA A 6 -2.57 18.93 -33.39
N SER A 7 -2.89 18.46 -32.18
CA SER A 7 -2.11 17.44 -31.48
C SER A 7 -2.82 16.11 -31.67
N GLN A 8 -2.37 15.34 -32.66
CA GLN A 8 -2.78 13.96 -32.87
C GLN A 8 -2.12 13.09 -31.80
N ILE A 9 -2.89 12.60 -30.83
CA ILE A 9 -2.49 11.47 -30.00
C ILE A 9 -2.92 10.21 -30.76
N ALA A 10 -1.93 9.49 -31.31
CA ALA A 10 -2.15 8.21 -31.95
C ALA A 10 -2.43 7.15 -30.88
N ILE A 11 -3.67 6.67 -30.84
CA ILE A 11 -4.08 5.46 -30.13
C ILE A 11 -3.44 4.26 -30.84
N LEU A 12 -2.43 3.65 -30.21
CA LEU A 12 -1.86 2.38 -30.68
C LEU A 12 -2.60 1.22 -30.00
N PRO A 13 -3.23 0.30 -30.76
CA PRO A 13 -3.83 -0.90 -30.20
C PRO A 13 -2.75 -1.89 -29.78
N PHE A 14 -2.78 -2.32 -28.51
CA PHE A 14 -1.98 -3.45 -28.03
C PHE A 14 -2.42 -4.72 -28.78
N ARG A 15 -1.62 -5.12 -29.78
CA ARG A 15 -1.73 -6.43 -30.42
C ARG A 15 -1.14 -7.48 -29.47
N VAL A 16 -2.02 -8.35 -28.99
CA VAL A 16 -1.68 -9.66 -28.43
C VAL A 16 -0.97 -10.46 -29.51
N ILE A 17 0.32 -10.77 -29.32
CA ILE A 17 1.04 -11.76 -30.11
C ILE A 17 1.10 -13.05 -29.28
N THR A 18 0.26 -14.00 -29.65
CA THR A 18 0.31 -15.39 -29.19
C THR A 18 1.47 -16.11 -29.89
N ALA A 19 2.59 -16.28 -29.21
CA ALA A 19 3.66 -17.17 -29.67
C ALA A 19 3.39 -18.59 -29.17
N THR A 20 2.74 -19.40 -30.01
CA THR A 20 2.70 -20.86 -29.86
C THR A 20 3.90 -21.45 -30.59
N HIS A 21 4.86 -22.06 -29.89
CA HIS A 21 5.85 -22.91 -30.54
C HIS A 21 6.02 -24.24 -29.81
N LYS A 22 5.34 -25.24 -30.38
CA LYS A 22 5.62 -26.67 -30.19
C LYS A 22 6.98 -26.98 -30.81
N PHE A 23 7.85 -27.64 -30.06
CA PHE A 23 9.08 -28.26 -30.57
C PHE A 23 8.76 -29.60 -31.26
N ALA A 24 9.15 -29.73 -32.52
CA ALA A 24 9.77 -30.95 -33.06
C ALA A 24 10.58 -30.63 -34.34
N PRO A 25 11.63 -31.41 -34.68
CA PRO A 25 12.84 -30.90 -35.31
C PRO A 25 12.94 -31.22 -36.81
N THR A 26 13.56 -30.34 -37.62
CA THR A 26 14.33 -30.77 -38.80
C THR A 26 15.25 -29.67 -39.38
N ARG A 27 16.53 -30.02 -39.40
CA ARG A 27 17.66 -29.64 -40.27
C ARG A 27 17.57 -28.42 -41.23
N ARG A 28 18.64 -27.63 -41.10
CA ARG A 28 19.42 -26.90 -42.13
C ARG A 28 18.76 -25.68 -42.75
N PHE A 29 19.27 -24.50 -42.37
CA PHE A 29 19.96 -23.62 -43.31
C PHE A 29 21.17 -22.97 -42.60
N GLN A 30 22.36 -23.46 -42.98
CA GLN A 30 23.59 -22.69 -42.89
C GLN A 30 23.43 -21.46 -43.80
N ASN A 31 23.64 -20.27 -43.24
CA ASN A 31 24.02 -19.00 -43.90
C ASN A 31 23.35 -17.77 -43.24
N MET A 32 23.67 -17.51 -41.97
CA MET A 32 23.55 -16.15 -41.40
C MET A 32 24.86 -15.63 -40.80
N ALA A 33 25.96 -16.35 -40.97
CA ALA A 33 27.30 -15.90 -40.56
C ALA A 33 27.92 -14.84 -41.48
N SER A 34 27.20 -14.39 -42.52
CA SER A 34 27.70 -13.43 -43.53
C SER A 34 26.99 -12.07 -43.51
N LEU A 35 26.21 -11.76 -42.46
CA LEU A 35 25.60 -10.43 -42.26
C LEU A 35 26.00 -9.76 -40.94
N SER A 36 26.99 -10.30 -40.23
CA SER A 36 27.44 -9.83 -38.91
C SER A 36 28.29 -8.55 -38.93
N GLY A 37 28.10 -7.67 -39.93
CA GLY A 37 28.90 -6.46 -40.12
C GLY A 37 28.14 -5.14 -40.03
N GLN A 38 26.79 -5.15 -39.94
CA GLN A 38 26.00 -3.92 -40.05
C GLN A 38 24.72 -3.95 -39.19
N CYS A 39 24.85 -4.19 -37.88
CA CYS A 39 23.87 -3.79 -36.85
C CYS A 39 24.44 -4.07 -35.45
N PRO A 40 24.74 -3.05 -34.62
CA PRO A 40 25.17 -3.26 -33.22
C PRO A 40 24.03 -3.77 -32.31
N GLU A 41 22.77 -3.69 -32.76
CA GLU A 41 21.59 -4.01 -31.94
C GLU A 41 21.17 -5.49 -31.92
N ILE A 42 21.85 -6.38 -32.66
CA ILE A 42 21.47 -7.82 -32.69
C ILE A 42 22.31 -8.66 -31.70
N ASN A 43 23.35 -8.09 -31.09
CA ASN A 43 24.16 -8.78 -30.07
C ASN A 43 23.62 -8.63 -28.63
N TYR A 44 22.50 -7.94 -28.42
CA TYR A 44 21.88 -7.77 -27.09
C TYR A 44 20.77 -8.78 -26.77
N LEU A 45 20.30 -9.55 -27.76
CA LEU A 45 19.22 -10.53 -27.58
C LEU A 45 19.69 -11.95 -27.28
N ASP A 46 21.00 -12.18 -27.16
CA ASP A 46 21.57 -13.53 -26.93
C ASP A 46 22.38 -13.65 -25.63
N ARG A 47 22.20 -12.69 -24.70
CA ARG A 47 22.73 -12.75 -23.32
C ARG A 47 21.77 -12.13 -22.30
N VAL A 48 20.53 -12.60 -22.24
CA VAL A 48 19.76 -12.49 -20.99
C VAL A 48 20.20 -13.67 -20.12
N SER A 49 20.86 -13.36 -19.01
CA SER A 49 21.26 -14.39 -18.06
C SER A 49 19.99 -14.95 -17.40
N PRO A 50 19.81 -16.27 -17.23
CA PRO A 50 18.65 -16.87 -16.56
C PRO A 50 18.45 -16.46 -15.08
N SER A 51 19.28 -15.54 -14.58
CA SER A 51 19.27 -14.98 -13.23
C SER A 51 18.28 -13.83 -13.06
N GLU A 52 17.88 -13.11 -14.11
CA GLU A 52 16.92 -12.00 -13.96
C GLU A 52 15.47 -12.51 -13.82
N ASP A 53 15.13 -13.63 -14.46
CA ASP A 53 13.77 -14.22 -14.44
C ASP A 53 13.37 -14.74 -13.05
N LEU A 54 14.30 -15.27 -12.27
CA LEU A 54 14.02 -15.80 -10.91
C LEU A 54 13.95 -14.72 -9.83
N ARG A 55 14.31 -13.47 -10.14
CA ARG A 55 14.34 -12.40 -9.14
C ARG A 55 12.94 -12.00 -8.68
N ARG A 56 11.93 -12.17 -9.53
CA ARG A 56 10.53 -11.77 -9.28
C ARG A 56 9.59 -12.94 -9.51
N VAL A 57 8.77 -13.26 -8.51
CA VAL A 57 7.71 -14.27 -8.61
C VAL A 57 6.35 -13.58 -8.65
N HIS A 58 5.55 -13.88 -9.67
CA HIS A 58 4.20 -13.35 -9.81
C HIS A 58 3.19 -14.50 -9.77
N LEU A 59 2.12 -14.32 -9.00
CA LEU A 59 1.03 -15.28 -8.83
C LEU A 59 -0.29 -14.60 -9.20
N ARG A 60 -0.59 -14.50 -10.50
CA ARG A 60 -1.81 -13.86 -11.01
C ARG A 60 -2.76 -14.86 -11.65
N THR A 61 -2.26 -15.75 -12.50
CA THR A 61 -3.09 -16.65 -13.31
C THR A 61 -2.93 -18.12 -12.91
N VAL A 62 -3.82 -18.97 -13.41
CA VAL A 62 -3.67 -20.43 -13.28
C VAL A 62 -2.35 -20.89 -13.92
N HIS A 63 -1.96 -20.29 -15.05
CA HIS A 63 -0.69 -20.63 -15.71
C HIS A 63 0.50 -20.29 -14.81
N ASP A 64 0.46 -19.11 -14.18
CA ASP A 64 1.47 -18.68 -13.22
C ASP A 64 1.56 -19.69 -12.05
N THR A 65 0.44 -20.27 -11.58
CA THR A 65 0.51 -21.25 -10.49
C THR A 65 1.24 -22.55 -10.86
N ASP A 66 1.18 -22.98 -12.12
CA ASP A 66 1.92 -24.16 -12.58
C ASP A 66 3.41 -23.83 -12.74
N GLU A 67 3.74 -22.68 -13.32
CA GLU A 67 5.12 -22.20 -13.45
C GLU A 67 5.79 -21.95 -12.10
N VAL A 68 5.06 -21.36 -11.15
CA VAL A 68 5.56 -21.12 -9.79
C VAL A 68 5.69 -22.42 -9.01
N PHE A 69 4.82 -23.40 -9.22
CA PHE A 69 4.98 -24.73 -8.64
C PHE A 69 6.25 -25.43 -9.17
N ASP A 70 6.51 -25.36 -10.48
CA ASP A 70 7.72 -25.92 -11.08
C ASP A 70 8.99 -25.17 -10.62
N THR A 71 8.89 -23.86 -10.44
CA THR A 71 9.93 -23.01 -9.86
C THR A 71 10.22 -23.43 -8.41
N LEU A 72 9.19 -23.62 -7.60
CA LEU A 72 9.30 -24.11 -6.23
C LEU A 72 10.02 -25.47 -6.21
N LEU A 73 9.61 -26.44 -7.02
CA LEU A 73 10.29 -27.74 -7.09
C LEU A 73 11.76 -27.60 -7.51
N SER A 74 12.07 -26.70 -8.44
CA SER A 74 13.44 -26.42 -8.88
C SER A 74 14.29 -25.85 -7.73
N ILE A 75 13.74 -24.94 -6.92
CA ILE A 75 14.41 -24.40 -5.73
C ILE A 75 14.57 -25.50 -4.67
N LEU A 76 13.57 -26.34 -4.45
CA LEU A 76 13.66 -27.43 -3.48
C LEU A 76 14.73 -28.46 -3.86
N ARG A 77 14.93 -28.72 -5.15
CA ARG A 77 16.03 -29.56 -5.67
C ARG A 77 17.37 -28.85 -5.60
N LYS A 78 17.41 -27.53 -5.83
CA LYS A 78 18.62 -26.69 -5.82
C LYS A 78 18.38 -25.42 -4.98
N PRO A 79 18.57 -25.49 -3.64
CA PRO A 79 18.24 -24.39 -2.72
C PRO A 79 18.94 -23.06 -3.01
N ALA A 80 20.10 -23.09 -3.69
CA ALA A 80 20.80 -21.89 -4.12
C ALA A 80 19.93 -20.95 -4.99
N LEU A 81 18.97 -21.49 -5.75
CA LEU A 81 18.07 -20.66 -6.58
C LEU A 81 17.15 -19.78 -5.76
N GLY A 82 16.78 -20.19 -4.54
CA GLY A 82 15.96 -19.37 -3.64
C GLY A 82 16.68 -18.11 -3.14
N GLN A 83 18.02 -18.10 -3.20
CA GLN A 83 18.83 -16.95 -2.83
C GLN A 83 18.70 -15.78 -3.81
N ASP A 84 18.14 -15.99 -5.00
CA ASP A 84 18.01 -14.99 -6.06
C ASP A 84 16.64 -14.27 -6.02
N ILE A 85 15.63 -14.85 -5.35
CA ILE A 85 14.30 -14.26 -5.22
C ILE A 85 14.38 -13.00 -4.35
N ARG A 86 13.81 -11.91 -4.84
CA ARG A 86 13.75 -10.61 -4.13
C ARG A 86 12.34 -10.05 -4.02
N TYR A 87 11.46 -10.39 -4.96
CA TYR A 87 10.11 -9.83 -5.02
C TYR A 87 9.09 -10.95 -5.21
N VAL A 88 8.02 -10.93 -4.41
CA VAL A 88 6.86 -11.80 -4.57
C VAL A 88 5.62 -10.92 -4.71
N ASN A 89 4.83 -11.15 -5.75
CA ASN A 89 3.60 -10.42 -6.02
C ASN A 89 2.43 -11.40 -6.18
N LEU A 90 1.43 -11.26 -5.31
CA LEU A 90 0.17 -11.99 -5.33
C LEU A 90 -0.92 -11.02 -5.80
N ASP A 91 -1.71 -11.36 -6.82
CA ASP A 91 -2.68 -10.43 -7.44
C ASP A 91 -4.13 -10.95 -7.34
N ARG A 92 -4.41 -11.77 -6.32
CA ARG A 92 -5.71 -12.44 -6.13
C ARG A 92 -6.26 -12.18 -4.74
N SER A 93 -7.33 -11.39 -4.70
CA SER A 93 -8.03 -10.94 -3.49
C SER A 93 -9.13 -11.91 -3.06
N LEU A 94 -9.48 -11.84 -1.76
CA LEU A 94 -10.68 -12.42 -1.16
C LEU A 94 -12.00 -11.73 -1.57
N ALA A 95 -11.94 -10.55 -2.18
CA ALA A 95 -13.08 -9.66 -2.32
C ALA A 95 -14.30 -10.26 -3.05
N GLY A 96 -15.44 -10.24 -2.36
CA GLY A 96 -16.74 -10.68 -2.88
C GLY A 96 -16.97 -12.20 -2.88
N SER A 97 -16.06 -12.99 -2.28
CA SER A 97 -16.20 -14.45 -2.20
C SER A 97 -16.55 -14.91 -0.79
N SER A 98 -17.52 -15.82 -0.66
CA SER A 98 -17.67 -16.60 0.58
C SER A 98 -16.39 -17.41 0.77
N ILE A 99 -15.76 -17.24 1.92
CA ILE A 99 -14.54 -17.96 2.26
C ILE A 99 -14.98 -19.37 2.61
N GLU A 100 -14.78 -20.29 1.66
CA GLU A 100 -15.07 -21.71 1.80
C GLU A 100 -13.77 -22.51 1.76
N PRO A 101 -13.69 -23.66 2.46
CA PRO A 101 -12.53 -24.54 2.39
C PRO A 101 -12.19 -24.96 0.93
N PRO A 102 -10.91 -25.14 0.59
CA PRO A 102 -10.50 -25.54 -0.75
C PRO A 102 -11.10 -26.89 -1.13
N ALA A 103 -11.65 -26.99 -2.33
CA ALA A 103 -12.28 -28.19 -2.87
C ALA A 103 -11.52 -28.75 -4.08
N LEU A 104 -10.19 -28.73 -3.96
CA LEU A 104 -9.23 -29.16 -4.98
C LEU A 104 -9.26 -30.68 -5.13
N ASN A 105 -9.71 -31.15 -6.30
CA ASN A 105 -10.00 -32.57 -6.54
C ASN A 105 -9.19 -33.20 -7.68
N ILE A 106 -8.36 -32.42 -8.39
CA ILE A 106 -7.58 -32.91 -9.53
C ILE A 106 -6.13 -33.12 -9.07
N PRO A 107 -5.63 -34.35 -8.90
CA PRO A 107 -4.26 -34.58 -8.45
C PRO A 107 -3.23 -34.06 -9.46
N ARG A 108 -2.15 -33.47 -8.96
CA ARG A 108 -0.94 -33.17 -9.74
C ARG A 108 -0.05 -34.40 -9.76
N GLU A 109 0.58 -34.67 -10.90
CA GLU A 109 1.64 -35.68 -10.98
C GLU A 109 2.90 -35.13 -10.31
N VAL A 110 3.22 -35.63 -9.12
CA VAL A 110 4.42 -35.28 -8.36
C VAL A 110 5.23 -36.55 -8.13
N LYS A 111 6.51 -36.54 -8.53
CA LYS A 111 7.40 -37.67 -8.29
C LYS A 111 7.60 -37.89 -6.79
N GLU A 112 7.82 -39.13 -6.39
CA GLU A 112 8.00 -39.49 -4.97
C GLU A 112 9.19 -38.75 -4.32
N GLU A 113 10.26 -38.49 -5.08
CA GLU A 113 11.40 -37.70 -4.64
C GLU A 113 11.02 -36.23 -4.34
N ASP A 114 10.27 -35.61 -5.25
CA ASP A 114 9.81 -34.22 -5.11
C ASP A 114 8.78 -34.09 -4.00
N ARG A 115 7.93 -35.10 -3.84
CA ARG A 115 6.95 -35.17 -2.77
C ARG A 115 7.64 -35.08 -1.41
N LYS A 116 8.71 -35.84 -1.18
CA LYS A 116 9.49 -35.78 0.08
C LYS A 116 10.12 -34.40 0.31
N LEU A 117 10.63 -33.77 -0.76
CA LEU A 117 11.18 -32.41 -0.67
C LEU A 117 10.10 -31.39 -0.28
N LEU A 118 8.90 -31.52 -0.87
CA LEU A 118 7.75 -30.68 -0.58
C LEU A 118 7.26 -30.86 0.85
N GLU A 119 7.13 -32.10 1.34
CA GLU A 119 6.79 -32.37 2.74
C GLU A 119 7.80 -31.75 3.71
N GLY A 120 9.09 -31.79 3.37
CA GLY A 120 10.14 -31.12 4.13
C GLY A 120 10.00 -29.60 4.13
N ALA A 121 9.65 -29.01 2.98
CA ALA A 121 9.43 -27.56 2.85
C ALA A 121 8.22 -27.10 3.67
N VAL A 122 7.09 -27.81 3.59
CA VAL A 122 5.87 -27.53 4.36
C VAL A 122 6.15 -27.55 5.86
N ARG A 123 6.90 -28.55 6.34
CA ARG A 123 7.30 -28.63 7.77
C ARG A 123 8.23 -27.48 8.16
N ARG A 124 9.21 -27.12 7.32
CA ARG A 124 10.13 -25.98 7.58
C ARG A 124 9.42 -24.63 7.58
N ALA A 125 8.36 -24.48 6.78
CA ALA A 125 7.49 -23.31 6.81
C ALA A 125 6.59 -23.27 8.07
N GLY A 126 6.67 -24.28 8.95
CA GLY A 126 5.99 -24.30 10.24
C GLY A 126 4.60 -24.95 10.22
N PHE A 127 4.14 -25.49 9.09
CA PHE A 127 2.85 -26.15 9.01
C PHE A 127 2.89 -27.55 9.63
N ALA A 128 1.97 -27.81 10.56
CA ALA A 128 1.84 -29.07 11.28
C ALA A 128 0.35 -29.49 11.42
N GLY A 129 0.10 -30.74 11.82
CA GLY A 129 -1.26 -31.23 12.09
C GLY A 129 -2.23 -31.06 10.92
N LYS A 130 -3.39 -30.45 11.19
CA LYS A 130 -4.45 -30.19 10.19
C LYS A 130 -3.96 -29.28 9.06
N GLN A 131 -3.21 -28.22 9.39
CA GLN A 131 -2.66 -27.28 8.41
C GLN A 131 -1.63 -27.95 7.49
N TYR A 132 -0.80 -28.88 8.01
CA TYR A 132 0.11 -29.66 7.17
C TYR A 132 -0.65 -30.46 6.11
N GLY A 133 -1.70 -31.20 6.52
CA GLY A 133 -2.50 -32.02 5.61
C GLY A 133 -3.19 -31.15 4.55
N MET A 134 -3.69 -30.00 4.96
CA MET A 134 -4.34 -29.04 4.08
C MET A 134 -3.38 -28.38 3.11
N MET A 135 -2.24 -27.89 3.57
CA MET A 135 -1.19 -27.32 2.72
C MET A 135 -0.77 -28.33 1.66
N MET A 136 -0.44 -29.58 2.07
CA MET A 136 -0.09 -30.65 1.15
C MET A 136 -1.21 -30.92 0.14
N ASN A 137 -2.46 -31.00 0.59
CA ASN A 137 -3.61 -31.18 -0.30
C ASN A 137 -3.69 -30.07 -1.34
N ILE A 138 -3.52 -28.80 -0.93
CA ILE A 138 -3.60 -27.66 -1.83
C ILE A 138 -2.52 -27.72 -2.91
N VAL A 139 -1.26 -27.89 -2.51
CA VAL A 139 -0.13 -27.80 -3.45
C VAL A 139 0.03 -29.04 -4.34
N THR A 140 -0.53 -30.19 -3.95
CA THR A 140 -0.51 -31.41 -4.79
C THR A 140 -1.76 -31.57 -5.65
N HIS A 141 -2.68 -30.60 -5.66
CA HIS A 141 -3.87 -30.65 -6.49
C HIS A 141 -3.99 -29.39 -7.37
N ARG A 142 -4.77 -29.51 -8.44
CA ARG A 142 -5.09 -28.41 -9.36
C ARG A 142 -6.52 -27.92 -9.08
N PRO A 143 -6.79 -26.61 -9.33
CA PRO A 143 -8.13 -26.08 -9.36
C PRO A 143 -9.01 -26.85 -10.35
N CYS A 144 -10.30 -26.97 -10.05
CA CYS A 144 -11.21 -27.66 -10.95
C CYS A 144 -11.38 -26.89 -12.28
N ASP A 145 -11.33 -27.59 -13.42
CA ASP A 145 -11.50 -27.00 -14.77
C ASP A 145 -12.97 -26.68 -15.13
N GLY A 146 -13.92 -26.86 -14.20
CA GLY A 146 -15.35 -26.68 -14.44
C GLY A 146 -15.82 -25.22 -14.59
N TYR A 147 -16.92 -25.03 -15.34
CA TYR A 147 -17.56 -23.74 -15.67
C TYR A 147 -18.21 -22.97 -14.48
N HIS A 148 -17.92 -23.31 -13.22
CA HIS A 148 -18.41 -22.56 -12.07
C HIS A 148 -17.38 -21.51 -11.63
N GLY A 149 -17.48 -20.31 -12.21
CA GLY A 149 -16.50 -19.23 -12.05
C GLY A 149 -16.09 -18.95 -10.61
N MET A 150 -17.04 -18.93 -9.67
CA MET A 150 -16.76 -18.57 -8.27
C MET A 150 -15.95 -19.64 -7.51
N LYS A 151 -16.27 -20.93 -7.70
CA LYS A 151 -15.53 -22.03 -7.06
C LYS A 151 -14.09 -22.11 -7.57
N ARG A 152 -13.90 -21.92 -8.88
CA ARG A 152 -12.57 -21.90 -9.50
C ARG A 152 -11.71 -20.75 -8.96
N THR A 153 -12.28 -19.57 -8.78
CA THR A 153 -11.59 -18.43 -8.19
C THR A 153 -11.14 -18.73 -6.76
N ASN A 154 -12.02 -19.33 -5.96
CA ASN A 154 -11.71 -19.68 -4.57
C ASN A 154 -10.59 -20.73 -4.46
N ASP A 155 -10.67 -21.81 -5.25
CA ASP A 155 -9.62 -22.83 -5.34
C ASP A 155 -8.26 -22.25 -5.79
N LEU A 156 -8.28 -21.34 -6.77
CA LEU A 156 -7.07 -20.66 -7.24
C LEU A 156 -6.47 -19.74 -6.18
N MET A 157 -7.31 -19.01 -5.44
CA MET A 157 -6.88 -18.17 -4.33
C MET A 157 -6.14 -19.00 -3.26
N HIS A 158 -6.72 -20.11 -2.80
CA HIS A 158 -6.04 -21.00 -1.84
C HIS A 158 -4.69 -21.51 -2.37
N LEU A 159 -4.64 -21.91 -3.64
CA LEU A 159 -3.41 -22.37 -4.28
C LEU A 159 -2.36 -21.26 -4.35
N THR A 160 -2.73 -20.05 -4.78
CA THR A 160 -1.81 -18.92 -4.88
C THR A 160 -1.24 -18.52 -3.52
N GLN A 161 -2.06 -18.48 -2.46
CA GLN A 161 -1.60 -18.24 -1.10
C GLN A 161 -0.66 -19.34 -0.59
N ALA A 162 -0.98 -20.62 -0.84
CA ALA A 162 -0.16 -21.74 -0.45
C ALA A 162 1.22 -21.72 -1.15
N LEU A 163 1.24 -21.46 -2.46
CA LEU A 163 2.47 -21.32 -3.23
C LEU A 163 3.30 -20.13 -2.77
N ALA A 164 2.66 -18.97 -2.52
CA ALA A 164 3.34 -17.79 -1.99
C ALA A 164 4.03 -18.08 -0.66
N ALA A 165 3.32 -18.71 0.30
CA ALA A 165 3.89 -19.07 1.60
C ALA A 165 5.13 -19.97 1.45
N LEU A 166 5.06 -20.99 0.58
CA LEU A 166 6.20 -21.88 0.35
C LEU A 166 7.36 -21.20 -0.37
N ILE A 167 7.10 -20.39 -1.39
CA ILE A 167 8.13 -19.61 -2.10
C ILE A 167 8.84 -18.66 -1.12
N ILE A 168 8.09 -17.93 -0.30
CA ILE A 168 8.65 -17.01 0.71
C ILE A 168 9.51 -17.80 1.71
N SER A 169 9.05 -18.97 2.16
CA SER A 169 9.80 -19.80 3.11
C SER A 169 11.17 -20.28 2.59
N VAL A 170 11.36 -20.32 1.27
CA VAL A 170 12.63 -20.73 0.63
C VAL A 170 13.40 -19.54 0.02
N ALA A 171 12.92 -18.31 0.23
CA ALA A 171 13.51 -17.07 -0.28
C ALA A 171 14.08 -16.21 0.87
N PRO A 172 15.28 -16.53 1.40
CA PRO A 172 15.83 -15.85 2.59
C PRO A 172 16.16 -14.37 2.36
N ASN A 173 16.35 -13.96 1.11
CA ASN A 173 16.70 -12.59 0.74
C ASN A 173 15.52 -11.80 0.19
N LEU A 174 14.27 -12.21 0.44
CA LEU A 174 13.10 -11.48 -0.01
C LEU A 174 13.11 -10.04 0.53
N GLU A 175 13.01 -9.05 -0.37
CA GLU A 175 13.07 -7.63 -0.05
C GLU A 175 11.69 -6.97 -0.12
N SER A 176 10.80 -7.47 -0.98
CA SER A 176 9.47 -6.90 -1.16
C SER A 176 8.38 -7.93 -1.38
N LEU A 177 7.21 -7.64 -0.81
CA LEU A 177 6.01 -8.47 -0.88
C LEU A 177 4.82 -7.59 -1.25
N ALA A 178 4.12 -7.97 -2.32
CA ALA A 178 2.85 -7.34 -2.71
C ALA A 178 1.73 -8.37 -2.62
N PHE A 179 0.63 -8.00 -1.96
CA PHE A 179 -0.53 -8.87 -1.79
C PHE A 179 -1.80 -8.03 -1.58
N PRO A 180 -2.98 -8.52 -1.99
CA PRO A 180 -4.27 -7.89 -1.72
C PRO A 180 -4.78 -8.31 -0.34
N GLU A 181 -6.06 -8.10 -0.04
CA GLU A 181 -6.63 -8.64 1.19
C GLU A 181 -6.60 -10.17 1.15
N ILE A 182 -5.87 -10.74 2.11
CA ILE A 182 -5.66 -12.18 2.29
C ILE A 182 -6.09 -12.67 3.67
N SER A 183 -6.57 -11.79 4.53
CA SER A 183 -6.98 -12.09 5.91
C SER A 183 -8.47 -12.37 6.00
N ALA A 184 -8.81 -13.29 6.89
CA ALA A 184 -10.16 -13.51 7.36
C ALA A 184 -10.17 -14.00 8.80
N GLU A 185 -11.29 -13.82 9.48
CA GLU A 185 -11.48 -14.31 10.83
C GLU A 185 -11.77 -15.83 10.82
N PHE A 186 -11.13 -16.54 11.74
CA PHE A 186 -11.33 -17.97 11.97
C PHE A 186 -11.53 -18.22 13.47
N GLU A 187 -12.36 -19.20 13.83
CA GLU A 187 -12.58 -19.59 15.23
C GLU A 187 -11.29 -20.02 15.92
N SER A 188 -10.36 -20.63 15.17
CA SER A 188 -9.04 -20.95 15.66
C SER A 188 -7.96 -20.82 14.58
N PRO A 189 -6.71 -20.46 14.95
CA PRO A 189 -5.59 -20.42 13.99
C PRO A 189 -5.35 -21.76 13.29
N SER A 190 -5.69 -22.87 13.95
CA SER A 190 -5.54 -24.22 13.41
C SER A 190 -6.51 -24.56 12.27
N GLU A 191 -7.58 -23.77 12.14
CA GLU A 191 -8.62 -23.92 11.13
C GLU A 191 -8.46 -22.96 9.95
N CYS A 192 -7.56 -21.97 10.07
CA CYS A 192 -7.22 -21.09 8.99
C CYS A 192 -6.73 -21.90 7.78
N TYR A 193 -7.50 -21.82 6.69
CA TYR A 193 -7.19 -22.44 5.40
C TYR A 193 -6.67 -21.44 4.36
N LEU A 194 -6.42 -20.20 4.79
CA LEU A 194 -5.69 -19.16 4.07
C LEU A 194 -4.21 -19.28 4.42
N MET A 195 -3.50 -20.12 3.65
CA MET A 195 -2.16 -20.57 4.01
C MET A 195 -1.13 -19.44 4.11
N LEU A 196 -1.29 -18.35 3.35
CA LEU A 196 -0.40 -17.20 3.45
C LEU A 196 -0.68 -16.39 4.71
N GLN A 197 -1.95 -16.17 5.07
CA GLN A 197 -2.33 -15.56 6.34
C GLN A 197 -1.71 -16.33 7.52
N ALA A 198 -1.99 -17.63 7.62
CA ALA A 198 -1.46 -18.47 8.70
C ALA A 198 0.08 -18.51 8.76
N PHE A 199 0.75 -18.35 7.61
CA PHE A 199 2.20 -18.25 7.54
C PHE A 199 2.72 -16.90 8.08
N LEU A 200 2.11 -15.79 7.65
CA LEU A 200 2.50 -14.45 8.07
C LEU A 200 2.19 -14.18 9.54
N GLU A 201 1.02 -14.58 10.03
CA GLU A 201 0.66 -14.46 11.46
C GLU A 201 1.70 -15.13 12.36
N ARG A 202 2.12 -16.35 11.98
CA ARG A 202 3.14 -17.10 12.71
C ARG A 202 4.50 -16.41 12.65
N ALA A 203 4.89 -15.97 11.46
CA ALA A 203 6.15 -15.25 11.24
C ALA A 203 6.21 -13.96 12.06
N ASN A 204 5.10 -13.22 12.10
CA ASN A 204 4.97 -11.94 12.78
C ASN A 204 4.85 -12.08 14.30
N SER A 205 4.34 -13.23 14.79
CA SER A 205 4.27 -13.54 16.22
C SER A 205 5.64 -13.83 16.85
N ASN A 206 6.57 -14.45 16.09
CA ASN A 206 7.93 -14.77 16.56
C ASN A 206 9.00 -14.41 15.50
N PRO A 207 9.17 -13.11 15.19
CA PRO A 207 9.97 -12.67 14.04
C PRO A 207 11.47 -12.98 14.14
N THR A 208 11.99 -13.23 15.35
CA THR A 208 13.40 -13.54 15.60
C THR A 208 13.77 -15.01 15.42
N GLU A 209 12.78 -15.91 15.37
CA GLU A 209 13.00 -17.36 15.32
C GLU A 209 12.90 -17.94 13.90
N ILE A 210 12.51 -17.12 12.93
CA ILE A 210 12.30 -17.55 11.53
C ILE A 210 13.51 -17.19 10.65
N PRO A 211 13.93 -18.10 9.74
CA PRO A 211 15.04 -17.83 8.82
C PRO A 211 14.61 -17.05 7.56
N TYR A 212 13.31 -16.86 7.35
CA TYR A 212 12.71 -16.16 6.21
C TYR A 212 12.18 -14.78 6.65
N LEU A 213 11.85 -13.92 5.68
CA LEU A 213 11.32 -12.56 5.89
C LEU A 213 12.23 -11.59 6.66
N GLN A 214 13.44 -12.01 7.03
CA GLN A 214 14.40 -11.18 7.77
C GLN A 214 14.90 -9.95 6.99
N ASN A 215 14.74 -9.97 5.67
CA ASN A 215 15.16 -8.90 4.76
C ASN A 215 13.97 -8.16 4.12
N LEU A 216 12.74 -8.48 4.49
CA LEU A 216 11.55 -7.84 3.90
C LEU A 216 11.49 -6.38 4.35
N ARG A 217 11.56 -5.44 3.41
CA ARG A 217 11.55 -3.99 3.67
C ARG A 217 10.28 -3.32 3.16
N ASP A 218 9.80 -3.72 1.99
CA ASP A 218 8.73 -3.05 1.28
C ASP A 218 7.50 -3.94 1.14
N VAL A 219 6.39 -3.49 1.73
CA VAL A 219 5.08 -4.14 1.61
C VAL A 219 4.16 -3.27 0.75
N ARG A 220 3.51 -3.88 -0.23
CA ARG A 220 2.49 -3.21 -1.05
C ARG A 220 1.16 -3.93 -0.92
N CYS A 221 0.19 -3.25 -0.33
CA CYS A 221 -1.21 -3.65 -0.30
C CYS A 221 -1.83 -3.38 -1.66
N LEU A 222 -2.25 -4.43 -2.35
CA LEU A 222 -2.86 -4.32 -3.66
C LEU A 222 -4.38 -4.17 -3.52
N SER A 223 -4.95 -3.29 -4.33
CA SER A 223 -6.40 -3.11 -4.42
C SER A 223 -7.13 -4.44 -4.64
N ASN A 224 -8.29 -4.59 -4.01
CA ASN A 224 -9.10 -5.80 -3.95
C ASN A 224 -9.86 -6.14 -5.26
N LYS A 225 -9.24 -5.91 -6.42
CA LYS A 225 -9.90 -6.01 -7.73
C LYS A 225 -10.53 -7.39 -7.94
N ASN A 226 -11.83 -7.48 -7.76
CA ASN A 226 -12.61 -8.64 -8.18
C ASN A 226 -12.58 -8.71 -9.72
N LEU A 227 -12.18 -9.86 -10.27
CA LEU A 227 -12.10 -10.09 -11.72
C LEU A 227 -13.37 -9.79 -12.51
N PHE A 228 -14.53 -9.80 -11.85
CA PHE A 228 -15.84 -9.67 -12.50
C PHE A 228 -16.62 -8.42 -12.07
N LEU A 229 -16.31 -7.85 -10.91
CA LEU A 229 -17.12 -6.80 -10.27
C LEU A 229 -16.33 -5.54 -9.91
N SER A 230 -15.00 -5.55 -10.06
CA SER A 230 -14.19 -4.35 -9.84
C SER A 230 -14.46 -3.34 -10.95
N ASP A 231 -14.94 -2.17 -10.54
CA ASP A 231 -15.08 -1.00 -11.39
C ASP A 231 -13.99 -0.02 -10.99
N GLU A 232 -13.07 0.27 -11.91
CA GLU A 232 -11.90 1.11 -11.63
C GLU A 232 -12.25 2.57 -11.30
N ARG A 233 -13.52 2.95 -11.47
CA ARG A 233 -14.03 4.28 -11.10
C ARG A 233 -14.31 4.41 -9.60
N PHE A 234 -14.44 3.29 -8.88
CA PHE A 234 -14.72 3.27 -7.45
C PHE A 234 -13.49 2.86 -6.63
N TYR A 235 -13.42 3.31 -5.38
CA TYR A 235 -12.45 2.80 -4.42
C TYR A 235 -12.74 1.33 -4.10
N GLU A 236 -11.69 0.58 -3.77
CA GLU A 236 -11.81 -0.81 -3.34
C GLU A 236 -11.84 -0.87 -1.82
N ASN A 237 -12.88 -1.48 -1.25
CA ASN A 237 -12.92 -1.72 0.19
C ASN A 237 -11.75 -2.62 0.61
N TYR A 238 -10.94 -2.16 1.56
CA TYR A 238 -9.71 -2.84 1.95
C TYR A 238 -9.40 -2.60 3.42
N ASN A 239 -9.28 -3.68 4.21
CA ASN A 239 -8.83 -3.58 5.59
C ASN A 239 -7.30 -3.47 5.68
N LEU A 240 -6.79 -2.24 5.66
CA LEU A 240 -5.35 -1.99 5.79
C LEU A 240 -4.80 -2.38 7.17
N ALA A 241 -5.63 -2.28 8.21
CA ALA A 241 -5.24 -2.62 9.57
C ALA A 241 -4.84 -4.09 9.71
N ASP A 242 -5.61 -5.00 9.10
CA ASP A 242 -5.27 -6.42 9.08
C ASP A 242 -3.94 -6.68 8.37
N SER A 243 -3.71 -6.01 7.24
CA SER A 243 -2.45 -6.12 6.51
C SER A 243 -1.28 -5.64 7.39
N MET A 244 -1.44 -4.53 8.11
CA MET A 244 -0.44 -4.05 9.07
C MET A 244 -0.22 -5.04 10.22
N LYS A 245 -1.28 -5.67 10.75
CA LYS A 245 -1.19 -6.71 11.79
C LYS A 245 -0.47 -7.97 11.32
N LEU A 246 -0.55 -8.31 10.03
CA LEU A 246 0.10 -9.50 9.47
C LEU A 246 1.61 -9.38 9.32
N VAL A 247 2.13 -8.18 9.03
CA VAL A 247 3.55 -7.99 8.66
C VAL A 247 4.28 -6.93 9.47
N GLY A 248 3.57 -6.15 10.29
CA GLY A 248 4.10 -4.96 10.93
C GLY A 248 5.18 -5.21 11.98
N ASN A 249 5.28 -6.39 12.57
CA ASN A 249 6.30 -6.73 13.57
C ASN A 249 7.55 -7.39 12.97
N LEU A 250 7.60 -7.61 11.64
CA LEU A 250 8.76 -8.15 10.96
C LEU A 250 9.99 -7.24 11.15
N PRO A 251 11.20 -7.81 11.25
CA PRO A 251 12.35 -7.10 11.84
C PRO A 251 12.93 -6.01 10.93
N ALA A 252 12.88 -6.21 9.61
CA ALA A 252 13.44 -5.29 8.62
C ALA A 252 12.38 -4.49 7.87
N VAL A 253 11.09 -4.64 8.21
CA VAL A 253 10.03 -3.95 7.48
C VAL A 253 10.11 -2.46 7.75
N GLU A 254 10.10 -1.67 6.68
CA GLU A 254 10.28 -0.22 6.76
C GLU A 254 9.11 0.51 6.11
N THR A 255 8.55 -0.05 5.04
CA THR A 255 7.59 0.65 4.20
C THR A 255 6.32 -0.16 3.98
N ILE A 256 5.17 0.50 4.09
CA ILE A 256 3.88 0.01 3.59
C ILE A 256 3.27 1.00 2.60
N ARG A 257 2.68 0.47 1.52
CA ARG A 257 2.02 1.24 0.46
C ARG A 257 0.64 0.70 0.17
N ALA A 258 -0.33 1.59 0.00
CA ALA A 258 -1.66 1.25 -0.47
C ALA A 258 -2.18 2.36 -1.39
N ASP A 259 -2.90 1.96 -2.44
CA ASP A 259 -3.42 2.87 -3.46
C ASP A 259 -4.89 2.54 -3.74
N SER A 260 -5.73 3.57 -3.95
CA SER A 260 -7.11 3.37 -4.45
C SER A 260 -8.00 2.51 -3.56
N ILE A 261 -7.82 2.61 -2.24
CA ILE A 261 -8.60 1.84 -1.27
C ILE A 261 -9.53 2.72 -0.45
N GLU A 262 -10.63 2.15 0.04
CA GLU A 262 -11.52 2.77 1.02
C GLU A 262 -11.66 1.87 2.25
N ASP A 263 -11.88 2.51 3.40
CA ASP A 263 -12.25 1.82 4.64
C ASP A 263 -13.74 2.04 4.89
N ARG A 264 -14.54 0.99 4.67
CA ARG A 264 -15.97 1.01 4.99
C ARG A 264 -16.28 0.45 6.38
N TYR A 265 -15.26 0.15 7.19
CA TYR A 265 -15.46 -0.32 8.55
C TYR A 265 -15.67 0.87 9.51
N GLU A 266 -16.50 0.67 10.54
CA GLU A 266 -16.85 1.74 11.49
C GLU A 266 -15.64 2.22 12.32
N SER A 267 -14.62 1.37 12.50
CA SER A 267 -13.39 1.71 13.20
C SER A 267 -12.25 0.76 12.85
N ILE A 268 -11.02 1.30 12.80
CA ILE A 268 -9.79 0.52 12.75
C ILE A 268 -9.33 0.23 14.17
N ASP A 269 -9.01 -1.03 14.43
CA ASP A 269 -8.38 -1.46 15.68
C ASP A 269 -6.88 -1.72 15.42
N LEU A 270 -6.01 -0.80 15.83
CA LEU A 270 -4.56 -0.97 15.79
C LEU A 270 -3.94 -0.55 17.12
N GLU A 271 -3.23 -1.48 17.75
CA GLU A 271 -2.50 -1.19 18.98
C GLU A 271 -1.40 -0.13 18.72
N PRO A 272 -1.28 0.92 19.56
CA PRO A 272 -0.22 1.92 19.42
C PRO A 272 1.18 1.29 19.46
N ARG A 273 2.10 1.79 18.63
CA ARG A 273 3.50 1.31 18.52
C ARG A 273 3.62 -0.21 18.30
N SER A 274 2.62 -0.84 17.70
CA SER A 274 2.62 -2.27 17.37
C SER A 274 3.44 -2.62 16.12
N THR A 275 3.70 -1.66 15.23
CA THR A 275 4.35 -1.91 13.93
C THR A 275 5.71 -1.20 13.78
N ASN A 276 6.60 -1.80 13.00
CA ASN A 276 7.96 -1.32 12.71
C ASN A 276 8.02 -0.37 11.51
N PHE A 277 6.90 -0.11 10.83
CA PHE A 277 6.87 0.78 9.67
C PHE A 277 7.39 2.18 10.01
N ARG A 278 8.28 2.67 9.15
CA ARG A 278 8.85 4.02 9.19
C ARG A 278 8.29 4.91 8.09
N LYS A 279 7.79 4.30 7.02
CA LYS A 279 7.27 4.98 5.84
C LYS A 279 5.90 4.41 5.52
N VAL A 280 4.89 5.27 5.49
CA VAL A 280 3.50 4.89 5.19
C VAL A 280 3.03 5.78 4.05
N TYR A 281 2.64 5.16 2.94
CA TYR A 281 2.13 5.86 1.77
C TYR A 281 0.75 5.31 1.43
N ILE A 282 -0.27 6.18 1.50
CA ILE A 282 -1.66 5.85 1.21
C ILE A 282 -2.15 6.86 0.18
N GLN A 283 -2.19 6.48 -1.09
CA GLN A 283 -2.46 7.43 -2.18
C GLN A 283 -3.84 7.22 -2.78
N GLY A 284 -4.48 8.34 -3.15
CA GLY A 284 -5.80 8.37 -3.78
C GLY A 284 -6.76 7.40 -3.12
N SER A 285 -6.97 7.53 -1.81
CA SER A 285 -7.72 6.58 -0.98
C SER A 285 -8.73 7.31 -0.10
N ASN A 286 -9.77 6.62 0.36
CA ASN A 286 -10.88 7.19 1.12
C ASN A 286 -10.89 6.66 2.56
N TYR A 287 -10.19 7.35 3.46
CA TYR A 287 -10.08 7.03 4.88
C TYR A 287 -10.49 8.22 5.74
N SER A 288 -11.18 7.93 6.85
CA SER A 288 -11.50 8.92 7.87
C SER A 288 -10.25 9.39 8.62
N SER A 289 -10.31 10.59 9.19
CA SER A 289 -9.23 11.11 10.05
C SER A 289 -8.95 10.24 11.29
N SER A 290 -9.96 9.53 11.82
CA SER A 290 -9.78 8.56 12.92
C SER A 290 -9.03 7.31 12.47
N SER A 291 -9.40 6.74 11.32
CA SER A 291 -8.69 5.59 10.74
C SER A 291 -7.22 5.92 10.47
N ILE A 292 -6.94 7.09 9.89
CA ILE A 292 -5.58 7.60 9.66
C ILE A 292 -4.82 7.79 10.99
N ALA A 293 -5.48 8.35 12.01
CA ALA A 293 -4.88 8.53 13.33
C ALA A 293 -4.44 7.21 13.97
N GLU A 294 -5.24 6.14 13.87
CA GLU A 294 -4.84 4.81 14.36
C GLU A 294 -3.64 4.24 13.58
N ILE A 295 -3.62 4.39 12.26
CA ILE A 295 -2.49 3.97 11.42
C ILE A 295 -1.19 4.67 11.86
N ILE A 296 -1.23 6.01 12.03
CA ILE A 296 -0.08 6.80 12.48
C ILE A 296 0.39 6.35 13.87
N LYS A 297 -0.54 6.18 14.82
CA LYS A 297 -0.22 5.76 16.20
C LYS A 297 0.32 4.34 16.28
N SER A 298 -0.09 3.45 15.37
CA SER A 298 0.39 2.06 15.34
C SER A 298 1.89 1.93 15.04
N CYS A 299 2.48 2.92 14.36
CA CYS A 299 3.89 2.92 14.01
C CYS A 299 4.77 3.18 15.24
N ARG A 300 5.88 2.47 15.39
CA ARG A 300 6.83 2.70 16.50
C ARG A 300 7.63 3.99 16.32
N ARG A 301 8.05 4.29 15.09
CA ARG A 301 8.97 5.39 14.75
C ARG A 301 8.71 5.88 13.32
N LEU A 302 7.59 6.56 13.12
CA LEU A 302 7.20 7.06 11.81
C LEU A 302 8.15 8.19 11.37
N GLN A 303 8.64 8.12 10.14
CA GLN A 303 9.58 9.07 9.54
C GLN A 303 8.99 9.77 8.32
N GLU A 304 8.23 9.06 7.51
CA GLU A 304 7.57 9.60 6.32
C GLU A 304 6.11 9.15 6.33
N PHE A 305 5.20 10.11 6.21
CA PHE A 305 3.77 9.84 6.07
C PHE A 305 3.23 10.61 4.88
N GLU A 306 2.57 9.88 3.98
CA GLU A 306 1.88 10.44 2.82
C GLU A 306 0.45 9.92 2.78
N TYR A 307 -0.49 10.85 2.70
CA TYR A 307 -1.89 10.57 2.48
C TYR A 307 -2.48 11.54 1.45
N SER A 308 -3.12 11.01 0.42
CA SER A 308 -3.94 11.80 -0.51
C SER A 308 -5.30 11.16 -0.71
N ILE A 309 -6.34 11.99 -0.69
CA ILE A 309 -7.66 11.57 -1.15
C ILE A 309 -7.80 11.76 -2.66
N GLY A 310 -8.72 11.04 -3.28
CA GLY A 310 -9.22 11.41 -4.61
C GLY A 310 -8.90 10.40 -5.70
N GLY A 311 -9.35 10.74 -6.91
CA GLY A 311 -9.20 9.96 -8.14
C GLY A 311 -10.29 8.93 -8.38
N ARG A 312 -11.17 8.65 -7.41
CA ARG A 312 -12.25 7.67 -7.49
C ARG A 312 -13.48 8.09 -6.69
N SER A 313 -14.60 7.40 -6.92
CA SER A 313 -15.85 7.55 -6.18
C SER A 313 -15.97 6.54 -5.05
N SER A 314 -16.64 6.92 -3.96
CA SER A 314 -16.98 6.00 -2.87
C SER A 314 -18.06 5.03 -3.31
N GLY A 315 -17.90 3.74 -2.98
CA GLY A 315 -18.84 2.70 -3.42
C GLY A 315 -20.26 2.87 -2.86
N ASP A 316 -20.41 3.61 -1.76
CA ASP A 316 -21.70 3.91 -1.12
C ASP A 316 -22.07 5.41 -1.19
N GLY A 317 -21.28 6.21 -1.90
CA GLY A 317 -21.44 7.66 -1.99
C GLY A 317 -21.11 8.41 -0.70
N SER A 318 -20.45 7.78 0.27
CA SER A 318 -19.99 8.44 1.50
C SER A 318 -18.74 9.29 1.27
N SER A 319 -18.61 10.35 2.07
CA SER A 319 -17.39 11.14 2.22
C SER A 319 -16.74 10.86 3.57
N PRO A 320 -15.40 10.84 3.65
CA PRO A 320 -14.70 10.59 4.90
C PRO A 320 -14.81 11.79 5.84
N MET A 321 -15.02 11.51 7.13
CA MET A 321 -15.03 12.56 8.14
C MET A 321 -13.60 12.97 8.52
N PHE A 322 -13.27 14.24 8.27
CA PHE A 322 -11.98 14.83 8.60
C PHE A 322 -12.03 15.81 9.78
N ILE A 323 -11.36 15.44 10.87
CA ILE A 323 -11.19 16.25 12.08
C ILE A 323 -9.70 16.47 12.30
N ALA A 324 -9.24 17.69 12.07
CA ALA A 324 -7.82 18.06 12.19
C ALA A 324 -7.23 17.76 13.58
N ARG A 325 -8.07 17.76 14.63
CA ARG A 325 -7.63 17.42 15.98
C ARG A 325 -7.18 15.97 16.11
N HIS A 326 -7.87 15.02 15.47
CA HIS A 326 -7.49 13.60 15.46
C HIS A 326 -6.11 13.42 14.82
N LEU A 327 -5.90 14.08 13.68
CA LEU A 327 -4.63 14.05 12.95
C LEU A 327 -3.50 14.69 13.76
N LEU A 328 -3.71 15.88 14.31
CA LEU A 328 -2.70 16.55 15.13
C LEU A 328 -2.28 15.67 16.31
N ASP A 329 -3.24 15.17 17.09
CA ASP A 329 -2.93 14.35 18.27
C ASP A 329 -2.19 13.05 17.90
N ALA A 330 -2.48 12.45 16.75
CA ALA A 330 -1.75 11.27 16.26
C ALA A 330 -0.34 11.61 15.76
N LEU A 331 -0.18 12.69 14.99
CA LEU A 331 1.13 13.11 14.47
C LEU A 331 2.09 13.47 15.61
N LEU A 332 1.58 14.06 16.69
CA LEU A 332 2.37 14.44 17.86
C LEU A 332 3.05 13.25 18.58
N TYR A 333 2.66 11.99 18.29
CA TYR A 333 3.40 10.79 18.73
C TYR A 333 4.80 10.70 18.14
N HIS A 334 5.05 11.40 17.02
CA HIS A 334 6.23 11.26 16.18
C HIS A 334 7.00 12.57 16.03
N THR A 335 6.86 13.52 16.96
CA THR A 335 7.55 14.83 16.94
C THR A 335 9.07 14.72 16.74
N ASN A 336 9.67 13.68 17.30
CA ASN A 336 11.12 13.43 17.26
C ASN A 336 11.56 12.50 16.12
N THR A 337 10.63 11.98 15.30
CA THR A 337 10.96 11.01 14.25
C THR A 337 10.44 11.39 12.87
N LEU A 338 9.31 12.10 12.78
CA LEU A 338 8.64 12.46 11.53
C LEU A 338 9.43 13.55 10.79
N GLN A 339 9.99 13.19 9.64
CA GLN A 339 10.83 14.03 8.81
C GLN A 339 10.08 14.61 7.62
N ARG A 340 9.14 13.84 7.05
CA ARG A 340 8.32 14.24 5.91
C ARG A 340 6.85 13.96 6.18
N LEU A 341 6.02 14.98 5.96
CA LEU A 341 4.56 14.87 6.03
C LEU A 341 3.96 15.40 4.73
N GLU A 342 3.16 14.57 4.08
CA GLU A 342 2.41 14.93 2.88
C GLU A 342 0.93 14.57 3.08
N MET A 343 0.06 15.57 3.06
CA MET A 343 -1.38 15.42 3.31
C MET A 343 -2.22 16.28 2.37
N ASP A 344 -2.93 15.62 1.46
CA ASP A 344 -3.89 16.24 0.55
C ASP A 344 -5.30 15.74 0.85
N VAL A 345 -6.06 16.53 1.63
CA VAL A 345 -7.40 16.18 2.16
C VAL A 345 -8.40 17.34 2.10
N ASP A 346 -7.97 18.47 1.52
CA ASP A 346 -8.68 19.76 1.62
C ASP A 346 -10.05 19.77 0.92
N GLU A 347 -10.27 18.86 -0.02
CA GLU A 347 -11.56 18.72 -0.70
C GLU A 347 -12.66 18.23 0.26
N GLU A 348 -12.33 17.34 1.19
CA GLU A 348 -13.29 16.79 2.17
C GLU A 348 -13.34 17.58 3.48
N LEU A 349 -12.51 18.62 3.62
CA LEU A 349 -12.58 19.54 4.75
C LEU A 349 -13.76 20.51 4.55
N SER A 350 -14.80 20.31 5.36
CA SER A 350 -15.95 21.23 5.39
C SER A 350 -15.58 22.55 6.07
N GLU A 351 -15.93 23.67 5.42
CA GLU A 351 -15.74 25.02 5.98
C GLU A 351 -16.76 25.34 7.09
N GLU A 352 -17.94 24.72 7.02
CA GLU A 352 -19.02 24.87 7.99
C GLU A 352 -19.06 23.68 8.94
N ARG A 353 -18.21 23.70 9.98
CA ARG A 353 -18.34 22.72 11.07
C ARG A 353 -19.57 23.03 11.92
N PRO A 354 -20.58 22.16 11.99
CA PRO A 354 -21.68 22.38 12.90
C PRO A 354 -21.20 22.17 14.35
N ALA A 355 -21.52 23.10 15.26
CA ALA A 355 -21.03 23.12 16.65
C ALA A 355 -21.33 21.84 17.47
N TYR A 356 -22.19 20.94 16.99
CA TYR A 356 -22.47 19.66 17.65
C TYR A 356 -21.48 18.53 17.30
N TRP A 357 -20.62 18.73 16.28
CA TRP A 357 -19.54 17.80 15.93
C TRP A 357 -18.38 17.92 16.93
N ASP A 358 -18.16 19.12 17.50
CA ASP A 358 -17.19 19.34 18.58
C ASP A 358 -17.64 18.72 19.93
N THR A 359 -18.93 18.34 20.08
CA THR A 359 -19.48 17.82 21.35
C THR A 359 -19.75 16.31 21.35
N HIS A 360 -19.88 15.67 20.18
CA HIS A 360 -20.06 14.21 20.09
C HIS A 360 -18.73 13.44 20.15
N ASP A 361 -17.61 14.08 19.83
CA ASP A 361 -16.29 13.47 19.96
C ASP A 361 -15.71 13.71 21.36
N GLN A 362 -16.34 13.09 22.35
CA GLN A 362 -15.51 12.42 23.36
C GLN A 362 -14.91 11.17 22.73
N TYR A 363 -14.10 11.34 21.68
CA TYR A 363 -12.91 10.53 21.57
C TYR A 363 -12.15 10.82 22.86
N MET A 364 -12.42 10.00 23.87
CA MET A 364 -11.46 9.76 24.92
C MET A 364 -10.24 9.28 24.14
N THR A 365 -9.36 10.20 23.76
CA THR A 365 -7.95 9.85 23.58
C THR A 365 -7.66 9.12 24.86
N GLY A 366 -7.64 7.78 24.81
CA GLY A 366 -7.25 6.97 25.94
C GLY A 366 -5.99 7.61 26.51
N GLU A 367 -5.85 7.61 27.84
CA GLU A 367 -4.63 8.11 28.46
C GLU A 367 -3.45 7.67 27.61
N ASP A 368 -2.67 8.63 27.08
CA ASP A 368 -1.52 8.28 26.27
C ASP A 368 -0.69 7.37 27.16
N PRO A 369 -0.56 6.06 26.84
CA PRO A 369 0.06 5.12 27.75
C PRO A 369 1.54 5.47 27.98
N TYR A 370 2.07 6.40 27.18
CA TYR A 370 3.41 6.95 27.22
C TYR A 370 3.43 8.44 27.61
N GLU A 371 2.40 8.95 28.28
CA GLU A 371 2.41 10.32 28.82
C GLU A 371 3.62 10.58 29.73
N LYS A 372 4.16 9.51 30.31
CA LYS A 372 5.39 9.50 31.14
C LYS A 372 6.69 9.66 30.33
N ASP A 373 6.67 9.43 29.02
CA ASP A 373 7.83 9.58 28.14
C ASP A 373 8.09 11.06 27.78
N TYR A 374 7.11 11.96 27.99
CA TYR A 374 7.27 13.39 27.75
C TYR A 374 8.02 14.04 28.91
N THR A 375 9.32 14.31 28.71
CA THR A 375 10.16 14.97 29.72
C THR A 375 9.87 16.47 29.87
N GLU A 376 9.27 17.11 28.85
CA GLU A 376 9.08 18.57 28.77
C GLU A 376 7.60 18.98 28.63
N GLY A 377 6.67 18.07 28.95
CA GLY A 377 5.23 18.25 28.75
C GLY A 377 4.77 17.75 27.37
N ARG A 378 3.46 17.53 27.24
CA ARG A 378 2.87 16.96 26.02
C ARG A 378 3.00 17.95 24.86
N PRO A 379 3.55 17.55 23.70
CA PRO A 379 3.50 18.35 22.49
C PRO A 379 2.07 18.78 22.15
N THR A 380 1.94 19.95 21.55
CA THR A 380 0.64 20.57 21.25
C THR A 380 0.56 21.20 19.87
N SER A 381 1.69 21.39 19.18
CA SER A 381 1.78 22.19 17.97
C SER A 381 2.67 21.57 16.89
N LEU A 382 2.46 22.00 15.63
CA LEU A 382 3.37 21.69 14.52
C LEU A 382 4.81 22.19 14.77
N ARG A 383 5.00 23.13 15.68
CA ARG A 383 6.32 23.63 16.06
C ARG A 383 7.15 22.57 16.80
N ASP A 384 6.48 21.61 17.44
CA ASP A 384 7.13 20.58 18.25
C ASP A 384 7.82 19.51 17.38
N PHE A 385 7.63 19.52 16.05
CA PHE A 385 8.28 18.61 15.11
C PHE A 385 9.71 19.05 14.80
N ILE A 386 10.62 18.86 15.74
CA ILE A 386 11.99 19.37 15.65
C ILE A 386 12.84 18.71 14.56
N VAL A 387 12.44 17.55 14.02
CA VAL A 387 13.18 16.86 12.95
C VAL A 387 12.52 16.96 11.57
N MET A 388 11.36 17.62 11.46
CA MET A 388 10.63 17.75 10.20
C MET A 388 11.35 18.69 9.24
N LYS A 389 11.53 18.23 8.01
CA LYS A 389 12.22 18.93 6.91
C LYS A 389 11.27 19.27 5.78
N ASP A 390 10.34 18.37 5.47
CA ASP A 390 9.43 18.49 4.34
C ASP A 390 7.97 18.47 4.82
N LEU A 391 7.23 19.53 4.49
CA LEU A 391 5.80 19.64 4.78
C LEU A 391 5.03 19.97 3.51
N TRP A 392 4.16 19.06 3.08
CA TRP A 392 3.29 19.19 1.92
C TRP A 392 1.86 19.06 2.42
N ILE A 393 1.08 20.13 2.33
CA ILE A 393 -0.20 20.18 3.03
C ILE A 393 -1.20 21.11 2.35
N GLY A 394 -2.46 20.71 2.34
CA GLY A 394 -3.57 21.57 1.95
C GLY A 394 -3.70 22.82 2.84
N ILE A 395 -4.01 23.97 2.23
CA ILE A 395 -4.14 25.25 2.91
C ILE A 395 -5.22 25.22 4.02
N LYS A 396 -6.35 24.54 3.81
CA LYS A 396 -7.42 24.42 4.82
C LYS A 396 -6.94 23.56 5.99
N LEU A 397 -6.33 22.39 5.72
CA LEU A 397 -5.79 21.53 6.77
C LEU A 397 -4.72 22.25 7.60
N LEU A 398 -3.80 22.97 6.95
CA LEU A 398 -2.76 23.74 7.63
C LEU A 398 -3.35 24.75 8.62
N MET A 399 -4.36 25.51 8.19
CA MET A 399 -5.06 26.47 9.06
C MET A 399 -5.80 25.79 10.22
N ASP A 400 -6.43 24.64 9.96
CA ASP A 400 -7.14 23.89 10.99
C ASP A 400 -6.21 23.27 12.03
N LEU A 401 -5.07 22.71 11.61
CA LEU A 401 -4.03 22.21 12.52
C LEU A 401 -3.48 23.34 13.38
N ALA A 402 -3.16 24.48 12.76
CA ALA A 402 -2.67 25.65 13.47
C ALA A 402 -3.69 26.16 14.52
N ARG A 403 -5.00 26.08 14.23
CA ARG A 403 -6.06 26.45 15.18
C ARG A 403 -6.17 25.44 16.31
N ALA A 404 -6.08 24.15 15.97
CA ALA A 404 -6.12 23.05 16.93
C ALA A 404 -4.93 23.09 17.92
N SER A 405 -3.81 23.70 17.53
CA SER A 405 -2.65 23.94 18.41
C SER A 405 -2.89 25.01 19.48
N ILE A 406 -3.78 25.98 19.23
CA ILE A 406 -4.03 27.13 20.11
C ILE A 406 -5.17 26.85 21.11
N SER A 407 -6.13 26.00 20.74
CA SER A 407 -7.41 25.83 21.46
C SER A 407 -7.33 25.14 22.83
N LYS A 408 -6.17 24.61 23.26
CA LYS A 408 -6.01 23.96 24.58
C LYS A 408 -6.00 24.92 25.79
N GLY A 409 -6.09 26.24 25.59
CA GLY A 409 -6.09 27.21 26.70
C GLY A 409 -6.42 28.67 26.40
N GLY A 410 -6.95 29.01 25.22
CA GLY A 410 -7.21 30.41 24.83
C GLY A 410 -8.61 30.62 24.21
N SER A 411 -9.15 31.84 24.31
CA SER A 411 -10.37 32.23 23.60
C SER A 411 -10.17 32.11 22.08
N ALA A 412 -11.27 31.90 21.36
CA ALA A 412 -11.34 31.69 19.91
C ALA A 412 -10.77 32.84 19.02
N GLU A 413 -10.14 33.86 19.62
CA GLU A 413 -9.67 35.08 18.96
C GLU A 413 -8.17 35.35 19.11
N SER A 414 -7.38 34.40 19.60
CA SER A 414 -5.92 34.59 19.63
C SER A 414 -5.38 34.65 18.19
N PRO A 415 -4.65 35.71 17.80
CA PRO A 415 -4.14 35.85 16.44
C PRO A 415 -3.12 34.73 16.18
N MET A 416 -3.51 33.80 15.31
CA MET A 416 -2.64 32.75 14.79
C MET A 416 -1.61 33.37 13.83
N SER A 417 -0.35 32.95 13.94
CA SER A 417 0.68 33.21 12.94
C SER A 417 1.30 31.89 12.51
N LEU A 418 1.22 31.56 11.21
CA LEU A 418 1.85 30.35 10.67
C LEU A 418 3.35 30.27 10.99
N VAL A 419 4.04 31.41 10.98
CA VAL A 419 5.48 31.52 11.28
C VAL A 419 5.82 31.00 12.68
N GLU A 420 4.89 31.12 13.62
CA GLU A 420 5.10 30.71 15.01
C GLU A 420 4.74 29.24 15.26
N ILE A 421 4.00 28.64 14.32
CA ILE A 421 3.44 27.30 14.40
C ILE A 421 4.22 26.30 13.54
N LEU A 422 4.85 26.74 12.45
CA LEU A 422 5.61 25.85 11.58
C LEU A 422 6.82 25.21 12.31
N PRO A 423 7.23 24.00 11.91
CA PRO A 423 8.41 23.34 12.43
C PRO A 423 9.67 24.21 12.27
N PRO A 424 10.54 24.31 13.29
CA PRO A 424 11.69 25.22 13.28
C PRO A 424 12.79 24.84 12.28
N ASN A 425 12.89 23.55 11.92
CA ASN A 425 13.92 23.00 11.02
C ASN A 425 13.37 22.66 9.63
N LEU A 426 12.22 23.22 9.26
CA LEU A 426 11.59 22.98 7.97
C LEU A 426 12.48 23.52 6.84
N GLU A 427 12.79 22.67 5.86
CA GLU A 427 13.60 22.98 4.68
C GLU A 427 12.72 23.32 3.47
N SER A 428 11.59 22.62 3.32
CA SER A 428 10.62 22.77 2.22
C SER A 428 9.18 22.81 2.73
N LEU A 429 8.41 23.79 2.23
CA LEU A 429 6.96 23.92 2.44
C LEU A 429 6.23 23.94 1.09
N CYS A 430 5.30 23.00 0.88
CA CYS A 430 4.40 22.97 -0.27
C CYS A 430 2.97 23.17 0.21
N ILE A 431 2.29 24.20 -0.29
CA ILE A 431 0.90 24.53 0.07
C ILE A 431 -0.02 24.15 -1.09
N LEU A 432 -0.92 23.20 -0.85
CA LEU A 432 -1.89 22.75 -1.84
C LEU A 432 -3.18 23.58 -1.74
N GLY A 433 -3.84 23.82 -2.88
CA GLY A 433 -5.14 24.47 -2.97
C GLY A 433 -5.17 25.98 -2.72
N HIS A 434 -4.03 26.64 -2.45
CA HIS A 434 -3.99 28.09 -2.26
C HIS A 434 -4.16 28.83 -3.59
N THR A 435 -5.14 29.74 -3.63
CA THR A 435 -5.38 30.65 -4.76
C THR A 435 -5.58 32.06 -4.24
N VAL A 436 -4.71 32.98 -4.65
CA VAL A 436 -4.73 34.39 -4.23
C VAL A 436 -6.08 35.03 -4.54
N GLY A 437 -6.67 35.71 -3.55
CA GLY A 437 -7.93 36.44 -3.68
C GLY A 437 -9.18 35.58 -3.44
N VAL A 438 -9.05 34.25 -3.30
CA VAL A 438 -10.20 33.37 -3.02
C VAL A 438 -10.59 33.41 -1.53
N ASN A 439 -9.61 33.42 -0.62
CA ASN A 439 -9.87 33.47 0.82
C ASN A 439 -8.94 34.49 1.49
N SER A 440 -9.50 35.64 1.88
CA SER A 440 -8.74 36.75 2.48
C SER A 440 -8.03 36.39 3.79
N LYS A 441 -8.55 35.41 4.55
CA LYS A 441 -7.89 34.92 5.77
C LYS A 441 -6.66 34.09 5.43
N HIS A 442 -6.75 33.24 4.42
CA HIS A 442 -5.60 32.46 3.94
C HIS A 442 -4.53 33.41 3.39
N ASP A 443 -4.94 34.35 2.54
CA ASP A 443 -4.03 35.33 1.93
C ASP A 443 -3.30 36.18 2.98
N ALA A 444 -3.98 36.60 4.05
CA ALA A 444 -3.36 37.34 5.14
C ALA A 444 -2.29 36.51 5.87
N GLN A 445 -2.55 35.22 6.12
CA GLN A 445 -1.60 34.32 6.77
C GLN A 445 -0.41 33.98 5.88
N ILE A 446 -0.63 33.76 4.58
CA ILE A 446 0.44 33.53 3.61
C ILE A 446 1.29 34.80 3.44
N SER A 447 0.67 35.98 3.38
CA SER A 447 1.41 37.25 3.33
C SER A 447 2.27 37.43 4.57
N LEU A 448 1.72 37.17 5.75
CA LEU A 448 2.48 37.24 7.01
C LEU A 448 3.64 36.24 7.04
N LEU A 449 3.45 35.04 6.52
CA LEU A 449 4.50 34.03 6.38
C LEU A 449 5.63 34.52 5.48
N MET A 450 5.29 35.12 4.33
CA MET A 450 6.28 35.64 3.38
C MET A 450 7.01 36.86 3.92
N GLU A 451 6.33 37.74 4.65
CA GLU A 451 6.91 38.94 5.28
C GLU A 451 7.87 38.62 6.42
N ASN A 452 7.68 37.48 7.11
CA ASN A 452 8.47 37.09 8.29
C ASN A 452 9.29 35.81 8.04
N ARG A 453 9.60 35.51 6.77
CA ARG A 453 10.30 34.29 6.37
C ARG A 453 11.65 34.14 7.05
N GLU A 454 12.32 35.24 7.38
CA GLU A 454 13.61 35.26 8.09
C GLU A 454 13.55 34.63 9.49
N ARG A 455 12.37 34.47 10.08
CA ARG A 455 12.16 33.75 11.34
C ARG A 455 12.25 32.22 11.17
N LEU A 456 12.23 31.72 9.93
CA LEU A 456 12.38 30.31 9.57
C LEU A 456 13.68 30.13 8.78
N PRO A 457 14.85 30.14 9.45
CA PRO A 457 16.15 30.27 8.79
C PRO A 457 16.52 29.09 7.89
N PHE A 458 15.91 27.93 8.08
CA PHE A 458 16.15 26.73 7.27
C PHE A 458 15.21 26.59 6.08
N LEU A 459 14.13 27.39 6.02
CA LEU A 459 13.11 27.27 4.99
C LEU A 459 13.60 27.83 3.65
N ALA A 460 14.16 26.94 2.84
CA ALA A 460 14.77 27.26 1.55
C ALA A 460 13.73 27.38 0.44
N GLU A 461 12.70 26.54 0.47
CA GLU A 461 11.71 26.43 -0.59
C GLU A 461 10.27 26.58 -0.06
N ILE A 462 9.49 27.43 -0.73
CA ILE A 462 8.05 27.56 -0.53
C ILE A 462 7.38 27.46 -1.91
N THR A 463 6.52 26.47 -2.09
CA THR A 463 5.77 26.23 -3.33
C THR A 463 4.27 26.29 -3.06
N GLY A 464 3.48 26.55 -4.12
CA GLY A 464 2.02 26.65 -4.00
C GLY A 464 1.47 28.03 -3.65
N VAL A 465 2.33 29.05 -3.47
CA VAL A 465 1.93 30.43 -3.14
C VAL A 465 1.73 31.29 -4.40
N ASP A 466 2.71 31.29 -5.31
CA ASP A 466 2.64 32.09 -6.55
C ASP A 466 1.86 31.37 -7.65
N ALA A 467 2.03 30.04 -7.72
CA ALA A 467 1.34 29.16 -8.66
C ALA A 467 0.55 28.13 -7.86
N CYS A 468 -0.77 28.12 -8.07
CA CYS A 468 -1.67 27.18 -7.40
C CYS A 468 -1.32 25.74 -7.79
N ILE A 469 -1.14 24.89 -6.78
CA ILE A 469 -1.06 23.43 -6.93
C ILE A 469 -2.44 22.91 -6.53
N LEU A 470 -3.12 22.22 -7.45
CA LEU A 470 -4.47 21.74 -7.21
C LEU A 470 -4.47 20.59 -6.19
N ASN A 471 -5.45 20.60 -5.29
CA ASN A 471 -5.76 19.45 -4.46
C ASN A 471 -6.30 18.32 -5.34
N ALA A 472 -6.04 17.09 -4.93
CA ALA A 472 -6.70 15.92 -5.47
C ALA A 472 -8.21 15.96 -5.14
N LYS A 473 -9.01 15.38 -6.04
CA LYS A 473 -10.47 15.43 -5.98
C LYS A 473 -11.08 14.06 -6.05
N SER A 474 -12.07 13.81 -5.19
CA SER A 474 -12.95 12.65 -5.29
C SER A 474 -13.86 12.77 -6.51
N VAL A 475 -14.26 11.63 -7.08
CA VAL A 475 -15.24 11.60 -8.17
C VAL A 475 -16.62 11.48 -7.56
N GLU A 476 -17.45 12.52 -7.66
CA GLU A 476 -18.81 12.50 -7.09
C GLU A 476 -19.74 11.56 -7.87
N ASN A 477 -19.73 11.65 -9.20
CA ASN A 477 -20.56 10.82 -10.06
C ASN A 477 -19.77 10.27 -11.25
N PRO A 478 -19.28 9.02 -11.17
CA PRO A 478 -18.47 8.43 -12.22
C PRO A 478 -19.24 8.16 -13.54
N ASP A 479 -20.56 8.33 -13.56
CA ASP A 479 -21.39 8.19 -14.74
C ASP A 479 -21.63 9.54 -15.48
N GLU A 480 -21.45 10.68 -14.82
CA GLU A 480 -21.68 12.02 -15.41
C GLU A 480 -20.40 12.65 -16.01
N ASP A 481 -19.22 12.29 -15.50
CA ASP A 481 -17.94 12.87 -15.93
C ASP A 481 -17.45 12.39 -17.32
N VAL A 482 -18.17 11.48 -17.97
CA VAL A 482 -17.84 10.98 -19.33
C VAL A 482 -18.36 11.91 -20.44
N GLU A 483 -19.26 12.86 -20.14
CA GLU A 483 -19.89 13.71 -21.17
C GLU A 483 -19.14 15.01 -21.51
N GLN A 484 -18.04 15.36 -20.83
CA GLN A 484 -17.37 16.66 -21.03
C GLN A 484 -16.15 16.66 -21.96
N ASP A 485 -15.62 15.51 -22.37
CA ASP A 485 -14.44 15.46 -23.26
C ASP A 485 -14.79 15.27 -24.76
N ASP A 486 -16.08 15.26 -25.11
CA ASP A 486 -16.58 15.04 -26.48
C ASP A 486 -17.51 16.18 -27.01
N ARG A 487 -17.34 17.42 -26.54
CA ARG A 487 -18.07 18.60 -27.08
C ARG A 487 -17.19 19.74 -27.56
#